data_AF-A0A7X7BYC3-F1
#
_entry.id   AF-A0A7X7BYC3-F1
#
_cell.length_a   1.000
_cell.length_b   1.000
_cell.length_c   1.000
_cell.angle_alpha   90.00
_cell.angle_beta   90.00
_cell.angle_gamma   90.00
#
_symmetry.space_group_name_H-M   'P 1'
#
loop_
_entity.id
_entity.type
_entity.pdbx_description
1 polymer ?
#
loop_
_entity_poly.entity_id
_entity_poly.type
_entity_poly.pdbx_seq_one_letter_code
_entity_poly.pdbx_strand_id
1 'polypeptide(L)'
;MKRILLTLLMLQCLISCNNIPENSQTLGRVPAMTPDCVGITVPSNIAPIGFAFDEQGSSFVTEFSSGSVSVVLKGDEVLPSAKQWTKLLEASSDIQVKSYVRQSGEWFAFEPFSMEVAEPVDPYLAYRLIPPSFENYEVQQLMIRDLTSFDEREFYNNTYLRDGNQVQCVNCHYFRNQGTSEMQIHVRQYLGGTMLLRNGEVTKINLKNDSTISNGVYTAWHPTHNYIVYTTNSTLQDVHSIDNNLIEVLDDNSQLIMYDLDKDLVSIVEDYDYALECYPCWSPDGCRLYFTSAYMSYEGPAEGRHKFVYEHSEDIHYDLYYKDFDPETAEWGSTVKVIDAASINQSITLPRVSPDGRYLMFTMGRYGVFHIWHPESDLYLMDLSTGEYRPLDEINSQNAESYNTWSSNGSWVVYSTRREDSGFTRLYLSHHNGDGSFDKPFALPMRNPRWSTFYLNSFNIPEFSKEDIPYTSRELSKLVKELDIHYPAAKTAQ
;
A
#
# COMPACT_ATOMS: atom_id res chain seq x y z
N MET A 1 -50.84 -45.80 -0.29
CA MET A 1 -49.76 -46.08 -1.26
C MET A 1 -49.49 -44.92 -2.23
N LYS A 2 -50.48 -44.32 -2.91
CA LYS A 2 -50.27 -43.17 -3.83
C LYS A 2 -49.69 -41.89 -3.18
N ARG A 3 -49.97 -41.62 -1.91
CA ARG A 3 -49.42 -40.45 -1.19
C ARG A 3 -47.96 -40.62 -0.76
N ILE A 4 -47.52 -41.84 -0.44
CA ILE A 4 -46.12 -42.14 -0.07
C ILE A 4 -45.22 -42.08 -1.31
N LEU A 5 -45.75 -42.48 -2.48
CA LEU A 5 -45.03 -42.40 -3.75
C LEU A 5 -44.79 -40.94 -4.20
N LEU A 6 -45.73 -40.03 -3.94
CA LEU A 6 -45.56 -38.60 -4.23
C LEU A 6 -44.54 -37.93 -3.29
N THR A 7 -44.45 -38.35 -2.03
CA THR A 7 -43.45 -37.82 -1.09
C THR A 7 -42.04 -38.30 -1.41
N LEU A 8 -41.87 -39.55 -1.89
CA LEU A 8 -40.58 -40.03 -2.39
C LEU A 8 -40.16 -39.36 -3.71
N LEU A 9 -41.12 -39.03 -4.59
CA LEU A 9 -40.82 -38.32 -5.84
C LEU A 9 -40.43 -36.85 -5.62
N MET A 10 -40.96 -36.19 -4.58
CA MET A 10 -40.51 -34.85 -4.18
C MET A 10 -39.17 -34.85 -3.43
N LEU A 11 -38.81 -35.94 -2.74
CA LEU A 11 -37.53 -36.06 -2.06
C LEU A 11 -36.36 -36.35 -3.03
N GLN A 12 -36.64 -36.89 -4.22
CA GLN A 12 -35.63 -37.04 -5.29
C GLN A 12 -35.32 -35.73 -6.03
N CYS A 13 -36.12 -34.67 -5.87
CA CYS A 13 -35.85 -33.36 -6.47
C CYS A 13 -35.05 -32.39 -5.57
N LEU A 14 -34.57 -32.86 -4.41
CA LEU A 14 -33.73 -32.07 -3.49
C LEU A 14 -32.28 -32.58 -3.37
N ILE A 15 -31.87 -33.48 -4.25
CA ILE A 15 -30.44 -33.69 -4.51
C ILE A 15 -30.01 -32.48 -5.36
N SER A 16 -29.47 -31.45 -4.71
CA SER A 16 -28.69 -30.42 -5.41
C SER A 16 -27.56 -31.14 -6.11
N CYS A 17 -27.74 -31.42 -7.40
CA CYS A 17 -26.72 -31.95 -8.29
C CYS A 17 -25.61 -30.91 -8.44
N ASN A 18 -24.69 -30.91 -7.46
CA ASN A 18 -23.34 -30.35 -7.51
C ASN A 18 -22.50 -31.15 -8.54
N ASN A 19 -22.97 -31.20 -9.78
CA ASN A 19 -22.40 -32.08 -10.79
C ASN A 19 -21.10 -31.50 -11.32
N ILE A 20 -20.01 -31.85 -10.64
CA ILE A 20 -18.68 -31.90 -11.24
C ILE A 20 -18.78 -32.83 -12.46
N PRO A 21 -18.25 -32.43 -13.63
CA PRO A 21 -18.31 -33.27 -14.82
C PRO A 21 -17.60 -34.62 -14.61
N GLU A 22 -18.38 -35.72 -14.62
CA GLU A 22 -17.84 -37.08 -14.40
C GLU A 22 -16.93 -37.57 -15.54
N ASN A 23 -17.19 -37.11 -16.77
CA ASN A 23 -16.40 -37.44 -17.96
C ASN A 23 -15.80 -36.13 -18.51
N SER A 24 -14.50 -35.95 -18.33
CA SER A 24 -13.76 -34.82 -18.90
C SER A 24 -12.40 -35.27 -19.44
N GLN A 25 -11.95 -34.59 -20.50
CA GLN A 25 -10.59 -34.73 -21.01
C GLN A 25 -9.68 -33.70 -20.35
N THR A 26 -8.46 -34.05 -19.98
CA THR A 26 -7.52 -33.12 -19.33
C THR A 26 -6.83 -32.22 -20.37
N LEU A 27 -6.75 -30.92 -20.09
CA LEU A 27 -6.10 -29.93 -20.96
C LEU A 27 -4.58 -29.82 -20.75
N GLY A 28 -4.04 -30.35 -19.65
CA GLY A 28 -2.60 -30.32 -19.35
C GLY A 28 -2.06 -28.93 -18.98
N ARG A 29 -2.94 -28.01 -18.57
CA ARG A 29 -2.61 -26.66 -18.11
C ARG A 29 -3.64 -26.15 -17.11
N VAL A 30 -3.23 -25.21 -16.28
CA VAL A 30 -4.16 -24.42 -15.45
C VAL A 30 -5.02 -23.49 -16.34
N PRO A 31 -6.17 -22.98 -15.84
CA PRO A 31 -6.98 -22.04 -16.60
C PRO A 31 -6.30 -20.67 -16.70
N ALA A 32 -6.49 -19.98 -17.82
CA ALA A 32 -6.28 -18.53 -17.89
C ALA A 32 -7.41 -17.84 -17.10
N MET A 33 -7.04 -16.93 -16.20
CA MET A 33 -7.99 -16.26 -15.31
C MET A 33 -7.51 -14.89 -14.87
N THR A 34 -8.46 -14.05 -14.47
CA THR A 34 -8.20 -12.71 -13.90
C THR A 34 -9.02 -12.51 -12.62
N PRO A 35 -8.40 -12.09 -11.49
CA PRO A 35 -6.96 -12.05 -11.28
C PRO A 35 -6.36 -13.47 -11.22
N ASP A 36 -5.04 -13.57 -11.43
CA ASP A 36 -4.31 -14.82 -11.22
C ASP A 36 -4.29 -15.17 -9.72
N CYS A 37 -4.75 -16.37 -9.39
CA CYS A 37 -4.77 -16.91 -8.03
C CYS A 37 -4.15 -18.32 -7.95
N VAL A 38 -3.36 -18.71 -8.95
CA VAL A 38 -2.70 -20.02 -8.99
C VAL A 38 -1.50 -20.04 -8.05
N GLY A 39 -1.48 -20.93 -7.07
CA GLY A 39 -0.32 -21.15 -6.20
C GLY A 39 0.00 -19.96 -5.28
N ILE A 40 -1.04 -19.25 -4.82
CA ILE A 40 -0.89 -18.10 -3.92
C ILE A 40 -1.02 -18.55 -2.46
N THR A 41 -0.41 -17.79 -1.55
CA THR A 41 -0.63 -17.90 -0.10
C THR A 41 -1.60 -16.81 0.34
N VAL A 42 -2.63 -17.16 1.11
CA VAL A 42 -3.69 -16.25 1.54
C VAL A 42 -3.83 -16.19 3.06
N PRO A 43 -4.18 -15.02 3.63
CA PRO A 43 -4.41 -14.91 5.07
C PRO A 43 -5.61 -15.73 5.52
N SER A 44 -5.54 -16.35 6.70
CA SER A 44 -6.65 -17.15 7.26
C SER A 44 -7.93 -16.37 7.55
N ASN A 45 -7.89 -15.04 7.51
CA ASN A 45 -9.02 -14.15 7.73
C ASN A 45 -9.43 -13.36 6.48
N ILE A 46 -8.79 -13.57 5.33
CA ILE A 46 -9.04 -12.76 4.12
C ILE A 46 -10.45 -12.96 3.57
N ALA A 47 -10.99 -11.91 2.96
CA ALA A 47 -12.20 -11.93 2.16
C ALA A 47 -12.13 -12.99 1.03
N PRO A 48 -13.27 -13.46 0.51
CA PRO A 48 -13.29 -14.47 -0.55
C PRO A 48 -12.42 -14.10 -1.75
N ILE A 49 -11.53 -15.01 -2.15
CA ILE A 49 -10.78 -14.90 -3.40
C ILE A 49 -11.67 -15.43 -4.53
N GLY A 50 -11.86 -14.58 -5.55
CA GLY A 50 -12.59 -14.92 -6.76
C GLY A 50 -11.78 -14.62 -8.00
N PHE A 51 -12.16 -15.25 -9.10
CA PHE A 51 -11.54 -15.08 -10.40
C PHE A 51 -12.57 -15.21 -11.52
N ALA A 52 -12.30 -14.62 -12.67
CA ALA A 52 -13.04 -14.83 -13.89
C ALA A 52 -12.19 -15.61 -14.89
N PHE A 53 -12.77 -16.59 -15.58
CA PHE A 53 -12.07 -17.30 -16.65
C PHE A 53 -11.83 -16.38 -17.86
N ASP A 54 -10.62 -16.36 -18.37
CA ASP A 54 -10.24 -15.75 -19.66
C ASP A 54 -10.14 -16.84 -20.73
N GLU A 55 -11.14 -17.72 -20.74
CA GLU A 55 -11.22 -18.92 -21.56
C GLU A 55 -12.46 -18.86 -22.44
N GLN A 56 -12.38 -19.45 -23.64
CA GLN A 56 -13.57 -19.66 -24.45
C GLN A 56 -14.31 -20.92 -23.99
N GLY A 57 -15.58 -20.77 -23.61
CA GLY A 57 -16.38 -21.89 -23.12
C GLY A 57 -17.86 -21.56 -23.09
N SER A 58 -18.69 -22.58 -23.31
CA SER A 58 -20.15 -22.46 -23.18
C SER A 58 -20.64 -22.60 -21.74
N SER A 59 -19.82 -23.16 -20.84
CA SER A 59 -20.12 -23.35 -19.42
C SER A 59 -18.83 -23.63 -18.66
N PHE A 60 -18.81 -23.26 -17.38
CA PHE A 60 -17.69 -23.46 -16.47
C PHE A 60 -18.17 -24.02 -15.13
N VAL A 61 -17.35 -24.86 -14.50
CA VAL A 61 -17.55 -25.40 -13.15
C VAL A 61 -16.24 -25.32 -12.40
N THR A 62 -16.26 -24.82 -11.16
CA THR A 62 -15.10 -24.80 -10.27
C THR A 62 -15.46 -25.45 -8.94
N GLU A 63 -14.62 -26.36 -8.47
CA GLU A 63 -14.66 -26.93 -7.12
C GLU A 63 -13.48 -26.38 -6.31
N PHE A 64 -13.79 -25.82 -5.14
CA PHE A 64 -12.82 -25.59 -4.07
C PHE A 64 -12.96 -26.70 -3.04
N SER A 65 -11.86 -27.29 -2.61
CA SER A 65 -11.84 -28.32 -1.58
C SER A 65 -10.72 -28.08 -0.56
N SER A 66 -11.05 -28.14 0.72
CA SER A 66 -10.09 -28.00 1.83
C SER A 66 -10.50 -28.97 2.95
N GLY A 67 -9.61 -29.89 3.31
CA GLY A 67 -9.91 -30.97 4.24
C GLY A 67 -11.17 -31.77 3.83
N SER A 68 -12.23 -31.68 4.64
CA SER A 68 -13.54 -32.33 4.36
C SER A 68 -14.59 -31.40 3.74
N VAL A 69 -14.24 -30.12 3.52
CA VAL A 69 -15.13 -29.11 2.96
C VAL A 69 -14.95 -29.08 1.44
N SER A 70 -16.06 -29.10 0.70
CA SER A 70 -16.09 -28.89 -0.75
C SER A 70 -17.18 -27.87 -1.12
N VAL A 71 -16.85 -26.97 -2.04
CA VAL A 71 -17.71 -25.90 -2.55
C VAL A 71 -17.64 -25.93 -4.07
N VAL A 72 -18.78 -26.17 -4.72
CA VAL A 72 -18.88 -26.21 -6.19
C VAL A 72 -19.64 -24.99 -6.69
N LEU A 73 -19.05 -24.28 -7.64
CA LEU A 73 -19.58 -23.07 -8.27
C LEU A 73 -19.70 -23.29 -9.78
N LYS A 74 -20.66 -22.60 -10.41
CA LYS A 74 -20.92 -22.65 -11.86
C LYS A 74 -20.93 -21.23 -12.39
N GLY A 75 -20.36 -21.04 -13.57
CA GLY A 75 -20.22 -19.72 -14.18
C GLY A 75 -18.76 -19.40 -14.50
N ASP A 76 -18.58 -18.49 -15.43
CA ASP A 76 -17.30 -17.94 -15.83
C ASP A 76 -16.71 -16.96 -14.79
N GLU A 77 -17.56 -16.37 -13.93
CA GLU A 77 -17.15 -15.67 -12.71
C GLU A 77 -17.30 -16.58 -11.49
N VAL A 78 -16.21 -16.75 -10.74
CA VAL A 78 -16.10 -17.67 -9.61
C VAL A 78 -15.87 -16.84 -8.35
N LEU A 79 -16.80 -16.92 -7.41
CA LEU A 79 -16.64 -16.29 -6.09
C LEU A 79 -17.40 -17.10 -5.02
N PRO A 80 -16.71 -17.78 -4.09
CA PRO A 80 -17.36 -18.39 -2.94
C PRO A 80 -18.08 -17.32 -2.10
N SER A 81 -19.26 -17.65 -1.57
CA SER A 81 -19.89 -16.78 -0.56
C SER A 81 -18.99 -16.67 0.68
N ALA A 82 -19.08 -15.57 1.43
CA ALA A 82 -18.28 -15.37 2.66
C ALA A 82 -18.33 -16.59 3.59
N LYS A 83 -19.52 -17.16 3.81
CA LYS A 83 -19.70 -18.35 4.65
C LYS A 83 -19.05 -19.61 4.07
N GLN A 84 -19.04 -19.79 2.75
CA GLN A 84 -18.35 -20.91 2.10
C GLN A 84 -16.84 -20.73 2.22
N TRP A 85 -16.35 -19.52 1.99
CA TRP A 85 -14.93 -19.18 2.06
C TRP A 85 -14.35 -19.37 3.47
N THR A 86 -15.00 -18.84 4.51
CA THR A 86 -14.57 -19.04 5.90
C THR A 86 -14.44 -20.52 6.24
N LYS A 87 -15.39 -21.36 5.79
CA LYS A 87 -15.30 -22.82 6.00
C LYS A 87 -14.13 -23.47 5.28
N LEU A 88 -13.74 -22.97 4.11
CA LEU A 88 -12.57 -23.48 3.38
C LEU A 88 -11.27 -23.10 4.10
N LEU A 89 -11.16 -21.84 4.56
CA LEU A 89 -10.00 -21.33 5.31
C LEU A 89 -9.82 -22.05 6.65
N GLU A 90 -10.90 -22.35 7.37
CA GLU A 90 -10.84 -23.03 8.68
C GLU A 90 -10.58 -24.53 8.59
N ALA A 91 -10.80 -25.16 7.43
CA ALA A 91 -10.80 -26.62 7.32
C ALA A 91 -9.40 -27.24 7.20
N SER A 92 -8.45 -26.54 6.58
CA SER A 92 -7.07 -26.99 6.37
C SER A 92 -6.19 -25.81 5.96
N SER A 93 -4.86 -26.00 5.97
CA SER A 93 -3.88 -25.02 5.49
C SER A 93 -3.74 -25.00 3.95
N ASP A 94 -4.54 -25.79 3.23
CA ASP A 94 -4.44 -25.97 1.79
C ASP A 94 -5.86 -26.03 1.17
N ILE A 95 -6.09 -25.20 0.16
CA ILE A 95 -7.32 -25.14 -0.62
C ILE A 95 -7.01 -25.58 -2.05
N GLN A 96 -7.49 -26.76 -2.43
CA GLN A 96 -7.38 -27.29 -3.78
C GLN A 96 -8.49 -26.73 -4.68
N VAL A 97 -8.14 -26.31 -5.89
CA VAL A 97 -9.06 -25.77 -6.90
C VAL A 97 -9.03 -26.64 -8.14
N LYS A 98 -10.21 -27.12 -8.54
CA LYS A 98 -10.42 -27.89 -9.77
C LYS A 98 -11.42 -27.18 -10.65
N SER A 99 -11.06 -26.94 -11.90
CA SER A 99 -11.89 -26.21 -12.84
C SER A 99 -12.12 -26.98 -14.12
N TYR A 100 -13.30 -26.77 -14.71
CA TYR A 100 -13.75 -27.45 -15.92
C TYR A 100 -14.39 -26.44 -16.87
N VAL A 101 -14.14 -26.61 -18.16
CA VAL A 101 -14.75 -25.82 -19.24
C VAL A 101 -15.48 -26.72 -20.22
N ARG A 102 -16.63 -26.28 -20.71
CA ARG A 102 -17.38 -26.98 -21.75
C ARG A 102 -17.16 -26.34 -23.11
N GLN A 103 -16.48 -27.04 -24.01
CA GLN A 103 -16.19 -26.61 -25.38
C GLN A 103 -16.78 -27.60 -26.39
N SER A 104 -17.43 -27.10 -27.43
CA SER A 104 -18.02 -27.94 -28.49
C SER A 104 -18.93 -29.08 -27.99
N GLY A 105 -19.59 -28.88 -26.85
CA GLY A 105 -20.48 -29.87 -26.22
C GLY A 105 -19.81 -30.85 -25.26
N GLU A 106 -18.47 -30.90 -25.22
CA GLU A 106 -17.67 -31.78 -24.38
C GLU A 106 -17.06 -31.04 -23.19
N TRP A 107 -16.79 -31.75 -22.10
CA TRP A 107 -16.15 -31.20 -20.90
C TRP A 107 -14.65 -31.45 -20.90
N PHE A 108 -13.91 -30.42 -20.53
CA PHE A 108 -12.47 -30.46 -20.37
C PHE A 108 -12.09 -30.01 -18.97
N ALA A 109 -11.16 -30.71 -18.32
CA ALA A 109 -10.62 -30.37 -17.02
C ALA A 109 -9.29 -29.63 -17.19
N PHE A 110 -9.12 -28.54 -16.46
CA PHE A 110 -7.81 -27.92 -16.28
C PHE A 110 -6.99 -28.73 -15.27
N GLU A 111 -5.67 -28.54 -15.29
CA GLU A 111 -4.82 -29.03 -14.19
C GLU A 111 -5.23 -28.34 -12.88
N PRO A 112 -5.36 -29.09 -11.78
CA PRO A 112 -5.67 -28.53 -10.48
C PRO A 112 -4.51 -27.66 -9.97
N PHE A 113 -4.84 -26.71 -9.12
CA PHE A 113 -3.87 -25.91 -8.39
C PHE A 113 -4.33 -25.70 -6.95
N SER A 114 -3.44 -25.19 -6.10
CA SER A 114 -3.71 -24.93 -4.69
C SER A 114 -3.56 -23.45 -4.32
N MET A 115 -4.17 -23.10 -3.19
CA MET A 115 -3.89 -21.90 -2.42
C MET A 115 -3.51 -22.34 -1.00
N GLU A 116 -2.42 -21.80 -0.46
CA GLU A 116 -2.00 -22.06 0.91
C GLU A 116 -2.65 -21.06 1.86
N VAL A 117 -3.01 -21.49 3.07
CA VAL A 117 -3.61 -20.62 4.09
C VAL A 117 -2.59 -20.40 5.21
N ALA A 118 -2.20 -19.14 5.39
CA ALA A 118 -1.20 -18.71 6.37
C ALA A 118 -1.81 -17.79 7.44
N GLU A 119 -0.96 -17.18 8.26
CA GLU A 119 -1.32 -16.30 9.37
C GLU A 119 -2.32 -15.21 8.96
N PRO A 120 -3.19 -14.74 9.88
CA PRO A 120 -4.09 -13.64 9.56
C PRO A 120 -3.31 -12.37 9.23
N VAL A 121 -3.90 -11.54 8.37
CA VAL A 121 -3.43 -10.17 8.08
C VAL A 121 -4.16 -9.18 8.97
N ASP A 122 -3.63 -7.97 9.14
CA ASP A 122 -4.39 -6.87 9.72
C ASP A 122 -5.74 -6.71 9.01
N PRO A 123 -6.86 -6.60 9.75
CA PRO A 123 -8.18 -6.64 9.15
C PRO A 123 -8.50 -5.42 8.31
N TYR A 124 -7.76 -4.31 8.41
CA TYR A 124 -8.02 -3.10 7.64
C TYR A 124 -6.82 -2.65 6.82
N LEU A 125 -7.12 -2.07 5.67
CA LEU A 125 -6.15 -1.45 4.78
C LEU A 125 -6.66 -0.07 4.36
N ALA A 126 -5.93 0.98 4.71
CA ALA A 126 -6.22 2.33 4.26
C ALA A 126 -5.38 2.67 3.04
N TYR A 127 -5.96 3.38 2.09
CA TYR A 127 -5.26 3.82 0.88
C TYR A 127 -5.91 5.07 0.29
N ARG A 128 -5.17 5.72 -0.59
CA ARG A 128 -5.66 6.83 -1.40
C ARG A 128 -6.10 6.34 -2.77
N LEU A 129 -7.27 6.77 -3.21
CA LEU A 129 -7.70 6.68 -4.60
C LEU A 129 -7.48 8.03 -5.29
N ILE A 130 -6.83 7.97 -6.46
CA ILE A 130 -6.66 9.14 -7.33
C ILE A 130 -7.09 8.80 -8.77
N PRO A 131 -7.78 9.71 -9.47
CA PRO A 131 -8.06 9.58 -10.90
C PRO A 131 -6.77 9.60 -11.73
N PRO A 132 -6.86 9.30 -13.04
CA PRO A 132 -5.71 9.38 -13.94
C PRO A 132 -5.01 10.75 -13.82
N SER A 133 -3.69 10.71 -13.73
CA SER A 133 -2.86 11.75 -13.11
C SER A 133 -2.69 13.05 -13.92
N PHE A 134 -3.55 13.31 -14.91
CA PHE A 134 -3.61 14.57 -15.67
C PHE A 134 -4.48 15.64 -15.01
N GLU A 135 -5.18 15.32 -13.93
CA GLU A 135 -6.07 16.24 -13.21
C GLU A 135 -5.46 16.66 -11.86
N ASN A 136 -5.15 17.95 -11.71
CA ASN A 136 -4.64 18.50 -10.46
C ASN A 136 -5.73 18.50 -9.37
N TYR A 137 -5.61 17.59 -8.40
CA TYR A 137 -6.34 17.58 -7.13
C TYR A 137 -7.88 17.61 -7.24
N GLU A 138 -8.46 17.25 -8.38
CA GLU A 138 -9.92 17.39 -8.60
C GLU A 138 -10.74 16.47 -7.67
N VAL A 139 -10.40 15.19 -7.61
CA VAL A 139 -11.04 14.21 -6.72
C VAL A 139 -9.95 13.34 -6.08
N GLN A 140 -9.79 13.43 -4.77
CA GLN A 140 -8.90 12.58 -3.99
C GLN A 140 -9.65 12.02 -2.80
N GLN A 141 -9.60 10.71 -2.65
CA GLN A 141 -10.34 10.00 -1.62
C GLN A 141 -9.38 9.18 -0.78
N LEU A 142 -9.53 9.26 0.54
CA LEU A 142 -8.90 8.33 1.46
C LEU A 142 -9.94 7.29 1.87
N MET A 143 -9.62 6.04 1.60
CA MET A 143 -10.48 4.88 1.77
C MET A 143 -9.91 3.98 2.84
N ILE A 144 -10.78 3.29 3.56
CA ILE A 144 -10.43 2.17 4.41
C ILE A 144 -11.25 0.95 4.02
N ARG A 145 -10.55 -0.17 3.85
CA ARG A 145 -11.07 -1.44 3.37
C ARG A 145 -10.92 -2.49 4.45
N ASP A 146 -12.01 -3.19 4.79
CA ASP A 146 -11.97 -4.38 5.63
C ASP A 146 -11.51 -5.59 4.80
N LEU A 147 -10.26 -6.03 5.00
CA LEU A 147 -9.66 -7.16 4.30
C LEU A 147 -10.34 -8.50 4.61
N THR A 148 -11.17 -8.60 5.64
CA THR A 148 -11.91 -9.83 5.99
C THR A 148 -13.26 -9.94 5.28
N SER A 149 -13.73 -8.84 4.67
CA SER A 149 -15.00 -8.75 3.95
C SER A 149 -14.83 -8.00 2.63
N PHE A 150 -15.93 -7.57 1.98
CA PHE A 150 -15.89 -6.65 0.84
C PHE A 150 -16.24 -5.20 1.18
N ASP A 151 -16.32 -4.90 2.48
CA ASP A 151 -16.71 -3.58 2.95
C ASP A 151 -15.57 -2.58 2.77
N GLU A 152 -15.89 -1.46 2.15
CA GLU A 152 -15.00 -0.36 1.86
C GLU A 152 -15.77 0.93 2.14
N ARG A 153 -15.10 1.90 2.74
CA ARG A 153 -15.69 3.22 2.93
C ARG A 153 -14.65 4.32 2.82
N GLU A 154 -15.15 5.47 2.43
CA GLU A 154 -14.39 6.70 2.45
C GLU A 154 -14.34 7.26 3.88
N PHE A 155 -13.13 7.62 4.34
CA PHE A 155 -12.94 8.37 5.58
C PHE A 155 -12.48 9.80 5.33
N TYR A 156 -12.11 10.18 4.11
CA TYR A 156 -11.93 11.58 3.71
C TYR A 156 -12.09 11.78 2.20
N ASN A 157 -12.67 12.90 1.78
CA ASN A 157 -12.74 13.29 0.38
C ASN A 157 -12.71 14.80 0.22
N ASN A 158 -11.75 15.27 -0.58
CA ASN A 158 -11.52 16.69 -0.79
C ASN A 158 -12.68 17.43 -1.50
N THR A 159 -13.55 16.71 -2.19
CA THR A 159 -14.70 17.30 -2.90
C THR A 159 -15.73 17.89 -1.94
N TYR A 160 -15.81 17.43 -0.68
CA TYR A 160 -16.75 17.96 0.31
C TYR A 160 -16.45 19.40 0.73
N LEU A 161 -15.20 19.83 0.59
CA LEU A 161 -14.75 21.17 0.97
C LEU A 161 -14.31 22.02 -0.23
N ARG A 162 -14.59 21.58 -1.46
CA ARG A 162 -14.26 22.36 -2.66
C ARG A 162 -15.05 23.67 -2.68
N ASP A 163 -14.37 24.78 -2.97
CA ASP A 163 -14.99 26.09 -3.19
C ASP A 163 -14.42 26.74 -4.47
N GLY A 164 -15.17 26.64 -5.57
CA GLY A 164 -14.72 27.07 -6.89
C GLY A 164 -13.42 26.36 -7.31
N ASN A 165 -12.35 27.13 -7.49
CA ASN A 165 -11.01 26.64 -7.83
C ASN A 165 -10.15 26.30 -6.60
N GLN A 166 -10.66 26.50 -5.39
CA GLN A 166 -9.97 26.15 -4.16
C GLN A 166 -10.19 24.66 -3.89
N VAL A 167 -9.15 23.88 -4.16
CA VAL A 167 -9.11 22.44 -3.97
C VAL A 167 -8.07 22.07 -2.91
N GLN A 168 -8.25 20.91 -2.31
CA GLN A 168 -7.33 20.37 -1.31
C GLN A 168 -6.57 19.21 -1.91
N CYS A 169 -5.30 19.10 -1.58
CA CYS A 169 -4.55 17.87 -1.76
C CYS A 169 -4.59 17.07 -0.45
N VAL A 170 -5.02 15.82 -0.52
CA VAL A 170 -5.00 14.85 0.57
C VAL A 170 -4.20 13.65 0.11
N ASN A 171 -2.89 13.85 0.17
CA ASN A 171 -1.95 12.86 -0.32
C ASN A 171 -1.42 11.93 0.76
N CYS A 172 -1.70 12.12 2.06
CA CYS A 172 -0.97 11.37 3.10
C CYS A 172 -1.84 11.09 4.34
N HIS A 173 -2.02 9.81 4.67
CA HIS A 173 -2.46 9.31 5.99
C HIS A 173 -1.33 8.47 6.58
N TYR A 174 -1.20 8.47 7.91
CA TYR A 174 -0.20 7.66 8.61
C TYR A 174 -0.74 7.24 9.97
N PHE A 175 -0.50 5.98 10.35
CA PHE A 175 -0.93 5.39 11.63
C PHE A 175 0.28 5.07 12.49
N ARG A 176 0.20 5.36 13.79
CA ARG A 176 1.19 4.86 14.74
C ARG A 176 0.95 3.38 15.00
N ASN A 177 1.95 2.54 14.73
CA ASN A 177 1.88 1.09 14.99
C ASN A 177 0.58 0.45 14.48
N GLN A 178 0.14 0.84 13.27
CA GLN A 178 -1.07 0.35 12.62
C GLN A 178 -2.35 0.53 13.48
N GLY A 179 -2.39 1.53 14.37
CA GLY A 179 -3.55 1.88 15.20
C GLY A 179 -4.25 3.15 14.72
N THR A 180 -5.57 3.23 14.84
CA THR A 180 -6.37 4.39 14.38
C THR A 180 -6.68 5.40 15.48
N SER A 181 -6.35 5.11 16.74
CA SER A 181 -6.44 6.06 17.86
C SER A 181 -5.41 7.18 17.76
N GLU A 182 -4.34 6.94 17.01
CA GLU A 182 -3.14 7.75 16.91
C GLU A 182 -2.69 7.77 15.44
N MET A 183 -3.22 8.75 14.70
CA MET A 183 -3.01 8.87 13.27
C MET A 183 -2.98 10.32 12.84
N GLN A 184 -2.62 10.56 11.58
CA GLN A 184 -2.68 11.88 10.99
C GLN A 184 -3.12 11.85 9.53
N ILE A 185 -3.60 12.99 9.07
CA ILE A 185 -3.91 13.25 7.66
C ILE A 185 -3.34 14.62 7.28
N HIS A 186 -2.56 14.68 6.21
CA HIS A 186 -2.13 15.96 5.63
C HIS A 186 -3.18 16.49 4.68
N VAL A 187 -3.74 17.66 5.00
CA VAL A 187 -4.57 18.45 4.09
C VAL A 187 -3.73 19.62 3.61
N ARG A 188 -3.44 19.71 2.31
CA ARG A 188 -2.63 20.79 1.73
C ARG A 188 -3.49 21.72 0.87
N GLN A 189 -2.98 22.92 0.62
CA GLN A 189 -3.66 24.00 -0.12
C GLN A 189 -4.86 24.57 0.65
N TYR A 190 -6.07 24.48 0.10
CA TYR A 190 -7.24 25.10 0.70
C TYR A 190 -7.55 24.52 2.09
N LEU A 191 -7.73 25.40 3.08
CA LEU A 191 -7.88 25.01 4.50
C LEU A 191 -6.74 24.10 4.98
N GLY A 192 -5.51 24.31 4.48
CA GLY A 192 -4.38 23.43 4.75
C GLY A 192 -3.98 23.33 6.23
N GLY A 193 -3.47 22.17 6.61
CA GLY A 193 -3.01 21.82 7.94
C GLY A 193 -2.85 20.31 8.07
N THR A 194 -2.07 19.87 9.05
CA THR A 194 -1.96 18.47 9.43
C THR A 194 -3.02 18.18 10.48
N MET A 195 -3.97 17.32 10.15
CA MET A 195 -4.98 16.83 11.09
C MET A 195 -4.33 15.74 11.92
N LEU A 196 -4.15 15.97 13.21
CA LEU A 196 -3.53 15.05 14.15
C LEU A 196 -4.60 14.48 15.08
N LEU A 197 -4.90 13.19 14.93
CA LEU A 197 -5.82 12.46 15.80
C LEU A 197 -5.03 11.75 16.89
N ARG A 198 -5.34 12.05 18.15
CA ARG A 198 -4.76 11.40 19.32
C ARG A 198 -5.85 11.12 20.35
N ASN A 199 -6.08 9.84 20.66
CA ASN A 199 -6.97 9.39 21.72
C ASN A 199 -8.39 10.00 21.66
N GLY A 200 -8.93 10.15 20.45
CA GLY A 200 -10.28 10.70 20.19
C GLY A 200 -10.34 12.22 20.07
N GLU A 201 -9.23 12.94 20.24
CA GLU A 201 -9.12 14.37 20.00
C GLU A 201 -8.43 14.64 18.65
N VAL A 202 -9.01 15.52 17.85
CA VAL A 202 -8.44 15.97 16.58
C VAL A 202 -7.96 17.41 16.74
N THR A 203 -6.68 17.63 16.48
CA THR A 203 -6.09 18.97 16.37
C THR A 203 -5.67 19.23 14.93
N LYS A 204 -5.65 20.50 14.53
CA LYS A 204 -5.15 20.92 13.23
C LYS A 204 -3.90 21.74 13.45
N ILE A 205 -2.75 21.22 13.03
CA ILE A 205 -1.45 21.86 13.25
C ILE A 205 -0.85 22.37 11.94
N ASN A 206 0.03 23.37 12.04
CA ASN A 206 0.90 23.78 10.96
C ASN A 206 2.34 23.87 11.48
N LEU A 207 3.20 23.01 10.94
CA LEU A 207 4.62 22.92 11.31
C LEU A 207 5.48 23.96 10.60
N LYS A 208 4.92 24.69 9.63
CA LYS A 208 5.63 25.78 8.94
C LYS A 208 5.84 26.95 9.89
N ASN A 209 7.10 27.33 10.07
CA ASN A 209 7.55 28.48 10.84
C ASN A 209 8.78 29.13 10.16
N ASP A 210 9.40 30.12 10.78
CA ASP A 210 10.54 30.84 10.20
C ASP A 210 11.80 29.98 10.00
N SER A 211 11.88 28.82 10.66
CA SER A 211 13.00 27.86 10.56
C SER A 211 12.69 26.65 9.67
N THR A 212 11.45 26.49 9.19
CA THR A 212 11.06 25.32 8.38
C THR A 212 10.60 25.70 6.98
N ILE A 213 10.97 24.88 5.98
CA ILE A 213 10.67 25.15 4.56
C ILE A 213 9.14 25.16 4.31
N SER A 214 8.46 24.15 4.84
CA SER A 214 7.04 23.91 4.63
C SER A 214 6.41 23.21 5.83
N ASN A 215 5.12 22.86 5.72
CA ASN A 215 4.51 21.94 6.68
C ASN A 215 5.04 20.52 6.44
N GLY A 216 4.78 19.57 7.35
CA GLY A 216 5.25 18.19 7.20
C GLY A 216 4.79 17.53 5.89
N VAL A 217 5.72 16.84 5.22
CA VAL A 217 5.50 16.17 3.93
C VAL A 217 5.47 14.66 4.10
N TYR A 218 6.62 14.04 4.35
CA TYR A 218 6.73 12.63 4.72
C TYR A 218 6.80 12.52 6.24
N THR A 219 6.33 11.40 6.80
CA THR A 219 6.14 11.29 8.26
C THR A 219 6.52 9.93 8.79
N ALA A 220 7.11 9.92 9.98
CA ALA A 220 7.29 8.75 10.82
C ALA A 220 6.96 9.08 12.28
N TRP A 221 5.87 8.51 12.80
CA TRP A 221 5.61 8.55 14.24
C TRP A 221 6.52 7.58 14.97
N HIS A 222 7.09 8.04 16.08
CA HIS A 222 7.91 7.21 16.93
C HIS A 222 7.07 6.09 17.57
N PRO A 223 7.56 4.84 17.62
CA PRO A 223 6.76 3.68 18.02
C PRO A 223 6.24 3.77 19.47
N THR A 224 7.04 4.27 20.42
CA THR A 224 6.69 4.27 21.86
C THR A 224 6.56 5.65 22.51
N HIS A 225 7.27 6.67 22.01
CA HIS A 225 7.27 8.03 22.55
C HIS A 225 6.47 9.01 21.66
N ASN A 226 6.03 10.13 22.25
CA ASN A 226 5.19 11.13 21.57
C ASN A 226 6.03 12.08 20.68
N TYR A 227 6.87 11.50 19.84
CA TYR A 227 7.64 12.20 18.81
C TYR A 227 7.10 11.89 17.43
N ILE A 228 7.07 12.88 16.57
CA ILE A 228 6.81 12.70 15.15
C ILE A 228 7.93 13.32 14.35
N VAL A 229 8.58 12.53 13.51
CA VAL A 229 9.55 13.06 12.56
C VAL A 229 8.86 13.34 11.25
N TYR A 230 9.16 14.50 10.68
CA TYR A 230 8.75 14.89 9.35
C TYR A 230 9.96 15.25 8.52
N THR A 231 9.86 15.02 7.22
CA THR A 231 10.58 15.89 6.30
C THR A 231 9.67 17.05 5.94
N THR A 232 10.24 18.24 5.77
CA THR A 232 9.56 19.37 5.14
C THR A 232 10.21 19.58 3.79
N ASN A 233 9.43 19.54 2.71
CA ASN A 233 9.95 19.62 1.36
C ASN A 233 9.26 20.74 0.58
N SER A 234 9.97 21.28 -0.40
CA SER A 234 9.39 22.07 -1.48
C SER A 234 9.23 21.17 -2.69
N THR A 235 8.01 20.65 -2.86
CA THR A 235 7.68 19.59 -3.82
C THR A 235 7.00 20.15 -5.07
N LEU A 236 7.44 19.66 -6.22
CA LEU A 236 6.91 19.97 -7.54
C LEU A 236 6.41 18.68 -8.20
N GLN A 237 5.43 18.82 -9.09
CA GLN A 237 5.01 17.75 -10.00
C GLN A 237 5.19 18.26 -11.42
N ASP A 238 5.88 17.49 -12.26
CA ASP A 238 5.95 17.74 -13.70
C ASP A 238 5.24 16.64 -14.49
N VAL A 239 4.79 16.99 -15.70
CA VAL A 239 4.12 16.08 -16.63
C VAL A 239 4.88 16.08 -17.95
N HIS A 240 5.51 14.96 -18.28
CA HIS A 240 6.29 14.83 -19.50
C HIS A 240 5.40 14.53 -20.71
N SER A 241 5.64 15.22 -21.82
CA SER A 241 4.86 15.06 -23.06
C SER A 241 5.43 14.00 -24.02
N ILE A 242 6.68 13.55 -23.81
CA ILE A 242 7.42 12.66 -24.71
C ILE A 242 8.07 11.49 -23.95
N ASP A 243 8.27 11.62 -22.63
CA ASP A 243 8.89 10.60 -21.80
C ASP A 243 7.91 9.44 -21.51
N ASN A 244 8.44 8.23 -21.35
CA ASN A 244 7.69 7.08 -20.86
C ASN A 244 7.29 7.27 -19.38
N ASN A 245 8.13 7.98 -18.61
CA ASN A 245 7.80 8.44 -17.27
C ASN A 245 6.88 9.64 -17.39
N LEU A 246 5.56 9.40 -17.44
CA LEU A 246 4.57 10.46 -17.72
C LEU A 246 4.58 11.57 -16.67
N ILE A 247 4.93 11.26 -15.42
CA ILE A 247 4.91 12.19 -14.30
C ILE A 247 6.14 11.97 -13.44
N GLU A 248 6.76 13.08 -13.07
CA GLU A 248 7.84 13.11 -12.10
C GLU A 248 7.45 14.01 -10.93
N VAL A 249 7.84 13.62 -9.72
CA VAL A 249 7.71 14.46 -8.53
C VAL A 249 9.11 14.75 -8.03
N LEU A 250 9.41 16.04 -7.88
CA LEU A 250 10.75 16.52 -7.58
C LEU A 250 10.69 17.34 -6.30
N ASP A 251 11.68 17.16 -5.44
CA ASP A 251 11.89 18.03 -4.28
C ASP A 251 13.11 18.90 -4.55
N ASP A 252 12.99 20.22 -4.37
CA ASP A 252 14.11 21.12 -4.59
C ASP A 252 14.78 21.58 -3.29
N ASN A 253 14.06 21.57 -2.17
CA ASN A 253 14.59 21.80 -0.83
C ASN A 253 13.95 20.81 0.14
N SER A 254 14.70 20.42 1.16
CA SER A 254 14.20 19.62 2.27
C SER A 254 14.88 19.97 3.59
N GLN A 255 14.22 19.56 4.67
CA GLN A 255 14.78 19.49 6.01
C GLN A 255 14.18 18.27 6.70
N LEU A 256 14.92 17.70 7.66
CA LEU A 256 14.39 16.72 8.61
C LEU A 256 14.09 17.43 9.93
N ILE A 257 12.87 17.31 10.43
CA ILE A 257 12.42 17.94 11.67
C ILE A 257 11.77 16.92 12.61
N MET A 258 11.81 17.20 13.90
CA MET A 258 11.10 16.44 14.92
C MET A 258 10.10 17.36 15.63
N TYR A 259 8.88 16.88 15.77
CA TYR A 259 7.83 17.48 16.59
C TYR A 259 7.66 16.67 17.88
N ASP A 260 8.02 17.29 19.00
CA ASP A 260 7.76 16.79 20.35
C ASP A 260 6.35 17.23 20.76
N LEU A 261 5.43 16.27 20.79
CA LEU A 261 4.02 16.51 21.10
C LEU A 261 3.78 16.87 22.56
N ASP A 262 4.65 16.42 23.47
CA ASP A 262 4.49 16.66 24.91
C ASP A 262 4.99 18.06 25.28
N LYS A 263 6.01 18.55 24.57
CA LYS A 263 6.53 19.92 24.72
C LYS A 263 5.90 20.94 23.76
N ASP A 264 5.08 20.49 22.82
CA ASP A 264 4.54 21.30 21.73
C ASP A 264 5.67 22.06 20.98
N LEU A 265 6.74 21.33 20.62
CA LEU A 265 7.99 21.91 20.14
C LEU A 265 8.49 21.24 18.86
N VAL A 266 8.73 22.05 17.83
CA VAL A 266 9.42 21.66 16.59
C VAL A 266 10.91 21.97 16.70
N SER A 267 11.74 20.98 16.39
CA SER A 267 13.20 21.10 16.35
C SER A 267 13.76 20.59 15.01
N ILE A 268 14.80 21.24 14.52
CA ILE A 268 15.55 20.81 13.33
C ILE A 268 16.42 19.60 13.69
N VAL A 269 16.41 18.58 12.82
CA VAL A 269 17.26 17.38 12.92
C VAL A 269 18.36 17.41 11.86
N GLU A 270 18.00 17.74 10.61
CA GLU A 270 18.93 17.98 9.50
C GLU A 270 18.45 19.18 8.68
N ASP A 271 19.39 20.02 8.27
CA ASP A 271 19.15 21.24 7.49
C ASP A 271 20.41 21.58 6.69
N TYR A 272 20.57 20.91 5.55
CA TYR A 272 21.67 21.17 4.62
C TYR A 272 21.13 21.58 3.25
N ASP A 273 21.57 22.74 2.78
CA ASP A 273 21.17 23.25 1.46
C ASP A 273 21.55 22.32 0.29
N TYR A 274 22.49 21.40 0.48
CA TYR A 274 22.92 20.44 -0.55
C TYR A 274 22.25 19.07 -0.42
N ALA A 275 21.33 18.88 0.54
CA ALA A 275 20.70 17.61 0.80
C ALA A 275 19.20 17.65 0.48
N LEU A 276 18.65 16.48 0.13
CA LEU A 276 17.24 16.27 -0.16
C LEU A 276 16.71 15.09 0.70
N GLU A 277 16.36 15.30 1.96
CA GLU A 277 15.80 14.30 2.86
C GLU A 277 14.33 13.95 2.56
N CYS A 278 14.06 12.65 2.47
CA CYS A 278 12.74 12.06 2.24
C CYS A 278 12.51 10.79 3.07
N TYR A 279 11.24 10.39 3.18
CA TYR A 279 10.79 9.08 3.68
C TYR A 279 11.43 8.58 4.99
N PRO A 280 11.27 9.30 6.11
CA PRO A 280 11.70 8.81 7.41
C PRO A 280 10.93 7.53 7.81
N CYS A 281 11.58 6.65 8.57
CA CYS A 281 11.02 5.42 9.12
C CYS A 281 11.78 5.01 10.39
N TRP A 282 11.06 4.72 11.48
CA TRP A 282 11.66 4.27 12.74
C TRP A 282 11.96 2.77 12.72
N SER A 283 13.05 2.36 13.38
CA SER A 283 13.17 1.00 13.89
C SER A 283 12.07 0.72 14.92
N PRO A 284 11.60 -0.54 15.08
CA PRO A 284 10.51 -0.86 16.00
C PRO A 284 10.79 -0.52 17.48
N ASP A 285 12.06 -0.53 17.88
CA ASP A 285 12.50 -0.12 19.23
C ASP A 285 12.53 1.40 19.43
N GLY A 286 12.44 2.19 18.35
CA GLY A 286 12.51 3.65 18.36
C GLY A 286 13.92 4.22 18.52
N CYS A 287 14.96 3.38 18.56
CA CYS A 287 16.33 3.83 18.79
C CYS A 287 17.06 4.29 17.52
N ARG A 288 16.49 4.02 16.33
CA ARG A 288 17.06 4.43 15.04
C ARG A 288 16.00 4.97 14.11
N LEU A 289 16.33 6.07 13.44
CA LEU A 289 15.56 6.59 12.34
C LEU A 289 16.29 6.34 11.03
N TYR A 290 15.72 5.54 10.14
CA TYR A 290 16.13 5.42 8.76
C TYR A 290 15.45 6.49 7.91
N PHE A 291 16.14 6.98 6.88
CA PHE A 291 15.60 7.95 5.93
C PHE A 291 16.43 7.93 4.66
N THR A 292 15.89 8.50 3.60
CA THR A 292 16.61 8.68 2.33
C THR A 292 17.10 10.11 2.19
N SER A 293 18.27 10.32 1.61
CA SER A 293 18.74 11.67 1.27
C SER A 293 19.56 11.66 -0.02
N ALA A 294 19.32 12.62 -0.90
CA ALA A 294 20.15 12.83 -2.09
C ALA A 294 21.11 14.01 -1.90
N TYR A 295 22.31 13.88 -2.46
CA TYR A 295 23.22 15.01 -2.58
C TYR A 295 22.91 15.80 -3.86
N MET A 296 22.81 17.10 -3.74
CA MET A 296 22.61 18.02 -4.86
C MET A 296 23.51 19.25 -4.70
N SER A 297 24.46 19.43 -5.63
CA SER A 297 25.32 20.62 -5.65
C SER A 297 24.73 21.72 -6.52
N TYR A 298 23.96 22.63 -5.92
CA TYR A 298 23.46 23.84 -6.58
C TYR A 298 24.04 25.10 -5.94
N GLU A 299 24.85 25.84 -6.68
CA GLU A 299 25.52 27.08 -6.21
C GLU A 299 24.87 28.37 -6.78
N GLY A 300 23.73 28.26 -7.46
CA GLY A 300 23.02 29.38 -8.08
C GLY A 300 22.03 30.08 -7.14
N PRO A 301 21.31 31.11 -7.64
CA PRO A 301 20.27 31.80 -6.85
C PRO A 301 19.08 30.87 -6.56
N ALA A 302 18.41 31.05 -5.42
CA ALA A 302 17.30 30.19 -4.99
C ALA A 302 16.20 30.01 -6.06
N GLU A 303 15.90 31.05 -6.85
CA GLU A 303 14.85 30.96 -7.89
C GLU A 303 15.20 29.99 -9.04
N GLY A 304 16.48 29.71 -9.27
CA GLY A 304 16.93 28.78 -10.31
C GLY A 304 16.99 27.32 -9.85
N ARG A 305 16.80 27.06 -8.55
CA ARG A 305 16.96 25.73 -7.95
C ARG A 305 15.95 24.72 -8.51
N HIS A 306 14.69 25.11 -8.63
CA HIS A 306 13.66 24.32 -9.30
C HIS A 306 14.06 23.90 -10.73
N LYS A 307 14.56 24.85 -11.52
CA LYS A 307 14.97 24.58 -12.90
C LYS A 307 16.16 23.63 -12.95
N PHE A 308 17.10 23.79 -12.03
CA PHE A 308 18.25 22.89 -11.91
C PHE A 308 17.81 21.46 -11.59
N VAL A 309 16.99 21.25 -10.56
CA VAL A 309 16.47 19.92 -10.19
C VAL A 309 15.73 19.28 -11.36
N TYR A 310 14.97 20.07 -12.11
CA TYR A 310 14.30 19.61 -13.31
C TYR A 310 15.26 19.15 -14.40
N GLU A 311 16.25 19.96 -14.74
CA GLU A 311 17.24 19.68 -15.79
C GLU A 311 18.20 18.54 -15.43
N HIS A 312 18.32 18.22 -14.14
CA HIS A 312 19.26 17.26 -13.58
C HIS A 312 18.58 16.12 -12.81
N SER A 313 17.28 15.89 -13.00
CA SER A 313 16.53 14.90 -12.21
C SER A 313 17.12 13.49 -12.33
N GLU A 314 17.62 13.11 -13.51
CA GLU A 314 18.30 11.83 -13.77
C GLU A 314 19.63 11.66 -13.02
N ASP A 315 20.26 12.77 -12.59
CA ASP A 315 21.53 12.77 -11.85
C ASP A 315 21.32 12.80 -10.32
N ILE A 316 20.07 12.95 -9.86
CA ILE A 316 19.73 13.03 -8.43
C ILE A 316 19.40 11.62 -7.92
N HIS A 317 20.27 11.10 -7.07
CA HIS A 317 20.19 9.75 -6.51
C HIS A 317 20.06 9.81 -4.98
N TYR A 318 19.02 9.20 -4.45
CA TYR A 318 18.77 9.13 -3.01
C TYR A 318 19.47 7.91 -2.42
N ASP A 319 20.36 8.15 -1.47
CA ASP A 319 21.03 7.13 -0.67
C ASP A 319 20.19 6.80 0.59
N LEU A 320 20.43 5.64 1.19
CA LEU A 320 19.81 5.25 2.48
C LEU A 320 20.73 5.64 3.64
N TYR A 321 20.18 6.28 4.67
CA TYR A 321 20.88 6.68 5.89
C TYR A 321 20.14 6.20 7.14
N TYR A 322 20.83 6.21 8.28
CA TYR A 322 20.20 6.23 9.60
C TYR A 322 20.85 7.25 10.54
N LYS A 323 20.09 7.61 11.59
CA LYS A 323 20.59 8.27 12.81
C LYS A 323 20.16 7.46 14.03
N ASP A 324 21.08 7.26 14.98
CA ASP A 324 20.71 6.78 16.30
C ASP A 324 19.94 7.90 17.04
N PHE A 325 18.99 7.51 17.90
CA PHE A 325 18.15 8.40 18.69
C PHE A 325 17.97 7.84 20.09
N ASP A 326 18.14 8.69 21.10
CA ASP A 326 17.79 8.36 22.48
C ASP A 326 16.38 8.92 22.78
N PRO A 327 15.35 8.07 22.91
CA PRO A 327 13.98 8.53 23.13
C PRO A 327 13.74 9.11 24.52
N GLU A 328 14.60 8.84 25.51
CA GLU A 328 14.43 9.37 26.87
C GLU A 328 14.96 10.82 26.96
N THR A 329 16.04 11.11 26.25
CA THR A 329 16.69 12.44 26.26
C THR A 329 16.32 13.30 25.04
N ALA A 330 15.74 12.69 24.00
CA ALA A 330 15.48 13.29 22.69
C ALA A 330 16.76 13.78 21.97
N GLU A 331 17.86 13.07 22.16
CA GLU A 331 19.17 13.38 21.55
C GLU A 331 19.42 12.55 20.29
N TRP A 332 20.05 13.17 19.29
CA TRP A 332 20.38 12.56 18.01
C TRP A 332 21.87 12.21 17.90
N GLY A 333 22.15 11.03 17.35
CA GLY A 333 23.49 10.63 16.93
C GLY A 333 23.92 11.25 15.59
N SER A 334 25.12 10.86 15.14
CA SER A 334 25.63 11.21 13.81
C SER A 334 24.86 10.49 12.71
N THR A 335 24.86 11.10 11.52
CA THR A 335 24.25 10.52 10.32
C THR A 335 25.18 9.50 9.67
N VAL A 336 24.66 8.31 9.42
CA VAL A 336 25.43 7.17 8.89
C VAL A 336 24.80 6.71 7.60
N LYS A 337 25.58 6.67 6.52
CA LYS A 337 25.15 6.09 5.24
C LYS A 337 25.09 4.57 5.34
N VAL A 338 23.97 3.98 4.94
CA VAL A 338 23.72 2.54 4.91
C VAL A 338 23.96 1.98 3.52
N ILE A 339 23.36 2.61 2.50
CA ILE A 339 23.51 2.20 1.09
C ILE A 339 23.89 3.43 0.27
N ASP A 340 24.98 3.31 -0.48
CA ASP A 340 25.42 4.28 -1.48
C ASP A 340 24.84 3.91 -2.85
N ALA A 341 23.56 4.22 -3.05
CA ALA A 341 22.84 3.95 -4.28
C ALA A 341 23.36 4.80 -5.43
N ALA A 342 23.77 6.04 -5.15
CA ALA A 342 24.38 6.93 -6.12
C ALA A 342 25.63 6.30 -6.78
N SER A 343 26.47 5.59 -6.02
CA SER A 343 27.67 4.92 -6.56
C SER A 343 27.39 3.84 -7.61
N ILE A 344 26.15 3.34 -7.68
CA ILE A 344 25.69 2.33 -8.64
C ILE A 344 24.64 2.89 -9.62
N ASN A 345 24.49 4.22 -9.70
CA ASN A 345 23.50 4.93 -10.52
C ASN A 345 22.05 4.46 -10.25
N GLN A 346 21.72 4.30 -8.97
CA GLN A 346 20.37 3.97 -8.51
C GLN A 346 19.92 4.96 -7.45
N SER A 347 18.63 4.97 -7.15
CA SER A 347 18.02 5.81 -6.14
C SER A 347 17.10 4.98 -5.26
N ILE A 348 17.11 5.23 -3.96
CA ILE A 348 16.30 4.51 -2.97
C ILE A 348 15.15 5.38 -2.49
N THR A 349 13.96 4.79 -2.37
CA THR A 349 12.79 5.43 -1.76
C THR A 349 12.10 4.50 -0.77
N LEU A 350 11.25 5.10 0.08
CA LEU A 350 10.27 4.38 0.91
C LEU A 350 10.86 3.24 1.76
N PRO A 351 11.93 3.46 2.55
CA PRO A 351 12.39 2.46 3.49
C PRO A 351 11.32 2.15 4.55
N ARG A 352 11.14 0.86 4.86
CA ARG A 352 10.22 0.33 5.87
C ARG A 352 10.86 -0.83 6.61
N VAL A 353 11.08 -0.65 7.90
CA VAL A 353 11.60 -1.71 8.78
C VAL A 353 10.47 -2.68 9.13
N SER A 354 10.74 -3.98 9.10
CA SER A 354 9.81 -5.02 9.52
C SER A 354 9.47 -4.88 11.02
N PRO A 355 8.29 -5.33 11.48
CA PRO A 355 7.89 -5.18 12.89
C PRO A 355 8.83 -5.84 13.90
N ASP A 356 9.54 -6.90 13.50
CA ASP A 356 10.54 -7.59 14.33
C ASP A 356 11.93 -6.92 14.31
N GLY A 357 12.11 -5.88 13.47
CA GLY A 357 13.35 -5.12 13.35
C GLY A 357 14.46 -5.85 12.58
N ARG A 358 14.16 -7.01 11.97
CA ARG A 358 15.17 -7.82 11.28
C ARG A 358 15.42 -7.39 9.85
N TYR A 359 14.39 -6.95 9.14
CA TYR A 359 14.50 -6.61 7.73
C TYR A 359 14.15 -5.14 7.46
N LEU A 360 14.73 -4.57 6.40
CA LEU A 360 14.35 -3.26 5.87
C LEU A 360 14.00 -3.45 4.39
N MET A 361 12.72 -3.26 4.08
CA MET A 361 12.21 -3.23 2.71
C MET A 361 12.30 -1.81 2.16
N PHE A 362 12.67 -1.65 0.90
CA PHE A 362 12.72 -0.35 0.24
C PHE A 362 12.52 -0.52 -1.27
N THR A 363 12.26 0.59 -1.95
CA THR A 363 12.14 0.61 -3.41
C THR A 363 13.42 1.17 -4.02
N MET A 364 13.88 0.57 -5.11
CA MET A 364 15.06 1.00 -5.84
C MET A 364 14.71 1.25 -7.30
N GLY A 365 14.91 2.49 -7.74
CA GLY A 365 14.74 2.92 -9.13
C GLY A 365 16.04 3.49 -9.68
N ARG A 366 16.03 3.95 -10.94
CA ARG A 366 17.24 4.51 -11.57
C ARG A 366 17.64 5.86 -10.97
N TYR A 367 16.69 6.75 -10.72
CA TYR A 367 16.95 8.11 -10.23
C TYR A 367 15.74 8.70 -9.50
N GLY A 368 15.89 9.88 -8.92
CA GLY A 368 14.79 10.66 -8.36
C GLY A 368 14.10 10.01 -7.16
N VAL A 369 12.94 10.55 -6.80
CA VAL A 369 12.21 10.20 -5.57
C VAL A 369 10.82 9.62 -5.82
N PHE A 370 10.39 9.50 -7.09
CA PHE A 370 9.02 9.13 -7.46
C PHE A 370 8.94 7.92 -8.41
N HIS A 371 9.42 6.77 -7.93
CA HIS A 371 9.66 5.59 -8.76
C HIS A 371 8.42 4.88 -9.32
N ILE A 372 7.20 5.21 -8.88
CA ILE A 372 5.99 4.50 -9.35
C ILE A 372 5.72 4.68 -10.85
N TRP A 373 6.38 5.62 -11.53
CA TRP A 373 6.31 5.74 -13.00
C TRP A 373 7.49 5.12 -13.72
N HIS A 374 8.53 4.68 -13.00
CA HIS A 374 9.75 4.11 -13.53
C HIS A 374 9.58 2.58 -13.64
N PRO A 375 9.42 1.99 -14.84
CA PRO A 375 9.07 0.58 -14.97
C PRO A 375 10.07 -0.39 -14.36
N GLU A 376 11.34 0.03 -14.21
CA GLU A 376 12.42 -0.72 -13.57
C GLU A 376 12.46 -0.62 -12.04
N SER A 377 11.52 0.10 -11.44
CA SER A 377 11.42 0.26 -9.99
C SER A 377 11.05 -1.04 -9.30
N ASP A 378 11.96 -1.57 -8.51
CA ASP A 378 11.85 -2.87 -7.85
C ASP A 378 11.84 -2.75 -6.33
N LEU A 379 11.17 -3.69 -5.65
CA LEU A 379 11.30 -3.87 -4.21
C LEU A 379 12.59 -4.63 -3.89
N TYR A 380 13.28 -4.17 -2.85
CA TYR A 380 14.48 -4.78 -2.28
C TYR A 380 14.28 -5.05 -0.79
N LEU A 381 14.97 -6.06 -0.30
CA LEU A 381 15.01 -6.40 1.12
C LEU A 381 16.45 -6.46 1.61
N MET A 382 16.73 -5.74 2.69
CA MET A 382 17.98 -5.85 3.46
C MET A 382 17.75 -6.65 4.73
N ASP A 383 18.62 -7.61 5.02
CA ASP A 383 18.72 -8.20 6.36
C ASP A 383 19.60 -7.29 7.23
N LEU A 384 19.00 -6.64 8.23
CA LEU A 384 19.68 -5.67 9.09
C LEU A 384 20.72 -6.31 10.01
N SER A 385 20.71 -7.64 10.18
CA SER A 385 21.71 -8.36 10.97
C SER A 385 23.01 -8.58 10.20
N THR A 386 22.95 -8.68 8.87
CA THR A 386 24.13 -8.90 7.99
C THR A 386 24.51 -7.66 7.19
N GLY A 387 23.56 -6.76 6.92
CA GLY A 387 23.69 -5.63 6.01
C GLY A 387 23.60 -6.01 4.53
N GLU A 388 23.34 -7.28 4.21
CA GLU A 388 23.17 -7.74 2.82
C GLU A 388 21.75 -7.41 2.33
N TYR A 389 21.64 -7.03 1.06
CA TYR A 389 20.37 -6.73 0.41
C TYR A 389 20.25 -7.36 -0.97
N ARG A 390 19.01 -7.64 -1.39
CA ARG A 390 18.70 -8.26 -2.69
C ARG A 390 17.38 -7.72 -3.27
N PRO A 391 17.19 -7.76 -4.60
CA PRO A 391 15.87 -7.60 -5.19
C PRO A 391 14.95 -8.75 -4.75
N LEU A 392 13.65 -8.45 -4.66
CA LEU A 392 12.60 -9.42 -4.38
C LEU A 392 11.98 -9.94 -5.68
N ASP A 393 12.79 -10.65 -6.47
CA ASP A 393 12.43 -11.21 -7.79
C ASP A 393 11.14 -12.05 -7.73
N GLU A 394 10.85 -12.66 -6.58
CA GLU A 394 9.66 -13.48 -6.36
C GLU A 394 8.33 -12.69 -6.35
N ILE A 395 8.36 -11.39 -6.01
CA ILE A 395 7.18 -10.53 -5.97
C ILE A 395 7.24 -9.38 -6.97
N ASN A 396 8.43 -8.97 -7.42
CA ASN A 396 8.60 -7.92 -8.44
C ASN A 396 7.99 -8.33 -9.78
N SER A 397 7.71 -7.33 -10.62
CA SER A 397 7.18 -7.54 -11.97
C SER A 397 8.06 -6.83 -13.01
N GLN A 398 7.65 -6.85 -14.28
CA GLN A 398 8.33 -6.07 -15.33
C GLN A 398 7.96 -4.58 -15.32
N ASN A 399 7.15 -4.16 -14.35
CA ASN A 399 6.66 -2.78 -14.21
C ASN A 399 6.90 -2.29 -12.78
N ALA A 400 6.71 -0.99 -12.59
CA ALA A 400 7.03 -0.29 -11.36
C ALA A 400 6.34 -0.86 -10.12
N GLU A 401 7.14 -1.07 -9.08
CA GLU A 401 6.74 -1.34 -7.71
C GLU A 401 7.05 -0.13 -6.81
N SER A 402 6.17 0.20 -5.88
CA SER A 402 6.34 1.32 -4.95
C SER A 402 5.46 1.16 -3.72
N TYR A 403 5.49 2.15 -2.82
CA TYR A 403 4.73 2.25 -1.56
C TYR A 403 4.47 0.90 -0.88
N ASN A 404 5.49 0.37 -0.22
CA ASN A 404 5.40 -0.85 0.56
C ASN A 404 5.05 -0.56 2.04
N THR A 405 4.38 -1.50 2.70
CA THR A 405 4.15 -1.48 4.15
C THR A 405 3.99 -2.90 4.68
N TRP A 406 4.34 -3.09 5.95
CA TRP A 406 4.26 -4.37 6.65
C TRP A 406 2.97 -4.47 7.47
N SER A 407 2.38 -5.66 7.51
CA SER A 407 1.37 -5.97 8.51
C SER A 407 1.98 -5.90 9.91
N SER A 408 1.16 -5.65 10.94
CA SER A 408 1.61 -5.50 12.32
C SER A 408 2.28 -6.76 12.90
N ASN A 409 1.99 -7.94 12.35
CA ASN A 409 2.64 -9.20 12.70
C ASN A 409 3.88 -9.54 11.84
N GLY A 410 4.16 -8.78 10.78
CA GLY A 410 5.31 -8.98 9.90
C GLY A 410 5.19 -10.16 8.92
N SER A 411 4.05 -10.86 8.89
CA SER A 411 3.79 -11.99 7.99
C SER A 411 3.31 -11.56 6.60
N TRP A 412 2.90 -10.31 6.43
CA TRP A 412 2.36 -9.82 5.16
C TRP A 412 2.97 -8.48 4.78
N VAL A 413 3.15 -8.30 3.47
CA VAL A 413 3.42 -7.01 2.88
C VAL A 413 2.33 -6.68 1.88
N VAL A 414 2.00 -5.40 1.79
CA VAL A 414 1.18 -4.85 0.70
C VAL A 414 1.97 -3.74 0.04
N TYR A 415 1.87 -3.66 -1.28
CA TYR A 415 2.58 -2.67 -2.04
C TYR A 415 1.78 -2.22 -3.26
N SER A 416 2.11 -1.02 -3.73
CA SER A 416 1.58 -0.42 -4.94
C SER A 416 2.34 -0.94 -6.16
N THR A 417 1.62 -1.39 -7.18
CA THR A 417 2.21 -1.99 -8.38
C THR A 417 1.49 -1.56 -9.65
N ARG A 418 2.24 -1.43 -10.75
CA ARG A 418 1.69 -1.23 -12.11
C ARG A 418 1.74 -2.49 -12.98
N ARG A 419 1.90 -3.66 -12.37
CA ARG A 419 2.12 -4.95 -13.07
C ARG A 419 1.06 -5.36 -14.09
N GLU A 420 -0.19 -4.93 -13.92
CA GLU A 420 -1.31 -5.40 -14.76
C GLU A 420 -1.30 -4.75 -16.15
N ASP A 421 -1.19 -3.41 -16.21
CA ASP A 421 -1.36 -2.67 -17.46
C ASP A 421 -0.37 -1.50 -17.64
N SER A 422 0.60 -1.32 -16.73
CA SER A 422 1.52 -0.17 -16.63
C SER A 422 0.86 1.21 -16.41
N GLY A 423 -0.45 1.33 -16.61
CA GLY A 423 -1.19 2.58 -16.62
C GLY A 423 -1.79 2.97 -15.28
N PHE A 424 -2.17 1.99 -14.46
CA PHE A 424 -2.76 2.23 -13.14
C PHE A 424 -2.07 1.46 -12.03
N THR A 425 -1.99 2.10 -10.86
CA THR A 425 -1.49 1.44 -9.66
C THR A 425 -2.59 0.60 -9.01
N ARG A 426 -2.26 -0.66 -8.70
CA ARG A 426 -3.06 -1.62 -7.94
C ARG A 426 -2.34 -1.98 -6.64
N LEU A 427 -3.04 -2.63 -5.73
CA LEU A 427 -2.45 -3.15 -4.49
C LEU A 427 -2.33 -4.66 -4.59
N TYR A 428 -1.14 -5.16 -4.32
CA TYR A 428 -0.85 -6.59 -4.25
C TYR A 428 -0.33 -6.93 -2.86
N LEU A 429 -0.72 -8.10 -2.37
CA LEU A 429 -0.28 -8.65 -1.10
C LEU A 429 0.65 -9.83 -1.34
N SER A 430 1.65 -10.00 -0.49
CA SER A 430 2.50 -11.20 -0.46
C SER A 430 2.78 -11.62 0.98
N HIS A 431 2.86 -12.93 1.17
CA HIS A 431 3.22 -13.55 2.44
C HIS A 431 4.75 -13.54 2.61
N HIS A 432 5.21 -13.18 3.80
CA HIS A 432 6.62 -13.20 4.18
C HIS A 432 6.91 -14.46 5.01
N ASN A 433 7.82 -15.29 4.53
CA ASN A 433 8.13 -16.59 5.12
C ASN A 433 9.00 -16.53 6.40
N GLY A 434 9.38 -15.32 6.84
CA GLY A 434 10.20 -15.08 8.04
C GLY A 434 11.71 -15.26 7.83
N ASP A 435 12.12 -15.93 6.76
CA ASP A 435 13.52 -16.10 6.35
C ASP A 435 14.00 -15.05 5.32
N GLY A 436 13.16 -14.05 5.06
CA GLY A 436 13.42 -13.00 4.07
C GLY A 436 12.98 -13.37 2.65
N SER A 437 12.37 -14.55 2.44
CA SER A 437 11.68 -14.90 1.19
C SER A 437 10.19 -14.58 1.24
N PHE A 438 9.60 -14.42 0.06
CA PHE A 438 8.18 -14.12 -0.11
C PHE A 438 7.49 -15.13 -1.02
N ASP A 439 6.20 -15.34 -0.79
CA ASP A 439 5.37 -16.15 -1.67
C ASP A 439 4.84 -15.32 -2.85
N LYS A 440 4.31 -16.02 -3.86
CA LYS A 440 3.72 -15.38 -5.03
C LYS A 440 2.68 -14.32 -4.62
N PRO A 441 2.78 -13.08 -5.12
CA PRO A 441 1.85 -12.03 -4.74
C PRO A 441 0.49 -12.21 -5.41
N PHE A 442 -0.57 -11.72 -4.76
CA PHE A 442 -1.93 -11.74 -5.30
C PHE A 442 -2.59 -10.36 -5.17
N ALA A 443 -3.52 -10.06 -6.09
CA ALA A 443 -4.23 -8.79 -6.10
C ALA A 443 -5.14 -8.63 -4.88
N LEU A 444 -5.30 -7.40 -4.38
CA LEU A 444 -6.27 -7.06 -3.35
C LEU A 444 -7.67 -7.63 -3.72
N PRO A 445 -8.30 -8.48 -2.88
CA PRO A 445 -9.53 -9.15 -3.27
C PRO A 445 -10.71 -8.20 -3.47
N MET A 446 -11.33 -8.30 -4.65
CA MET A 446 -12.49 -7.50 -5.06
C MET A 446 -13.71 -8.38 -5.29
N ARG A 447 -14.90 -7.85 -4.96
CA ARG A 447 -16.18 -8.57 -5.15
C ARG A 447 -16.44 -8.93 -6.61
N ASN A 448 -16.04 -8.07 -7.54
CA ASN A 448 -16.03 -8.39 -8.96
C ASN A 448 -14.57 -8.72 -9.35
N PRO A 449 -14.26 -9.95 -9.81
CA PRO A 449 -12.90 -10.32 -10.17
C PRO A 449 -12.36 -9.54 -11.38
N ARG A 450 -13.22 -9.02 -12.26
CA ARG A 450 -12.83 -8.16 -13.38
C ARG A 450 -12.82 -6.67 -13.04
N TRP A 451 -12.89 -6.33 -11.76
CA TRP A 451 -13.03 -4.94 -11.33
C TRP A 451 -11.85 -4.07 -11.79
N SER A 452 -10.61 -4.57 -11.71
CA SER A 452 -9.42 -3.79 -12.07
C SER A 452 -9.39 -3.41 -13.56
N THR A 453 -10.05 -4.18 -14.43
CA THR A 453 -10.12 -3.95 -15.88
C THR A 453 -10.87 -2.66 -16.25
N PHE A 454 -11.83 -2.24 -15.43
CA PHE A 454 -12.68 -1.07 -15.71
C PHE A 454 -12.48 0.08 -14.73
N TYR A 455 -11.61 -0.11 -13.74
CA TYR A 455 -11.42 0.87 -12.68
C TYR A 455 -10.27 1.82 -12.98
N LEU A 456 -10.60 3.10 -13.15
CA LEU A 456 -9.65 4.11 -13.65
C LEU A 456 -8.94 4.89 -12.55
N ASN A 457 -9.18 4.60 -11.27
CA ASN A 457 -8.39 5.22 -10.20
C ASN A 457 -7.17 4.35 -9.86
N SER A 458 -6.07 5.01 -9.51
CA SER A 458 -4.87 4.38 -8.96
C SER A 458 -4.93 4.35 -7.44
N PHE A 459 -4.49 3.24 -6.86
CA PHE A 459 -4.32 3.06 -5.43
C PHE A 459 -2.92 3.50 -5.01
N ASN A 460 -2.81 4.33 -3.98
CA ASN A 460 -1.51 4.77 -3.47
C ASN A 460 -1.50 4.78 -1.94
N ILE A 461 -0.29 4.68 -1.38
CA ILE A 461 -0.03 4.75 0.06
C ILE A 461 -0.92 3.77 0.81
N PRO A 462 -0.81 2.46 0.51
CA PRO A 462 -1.43 1.45 1.34
C PRO A 462 -0.79 1.49 2.73
N GLU A 463 -1.62 1.46 3.76
CA GLU A 463 -1.22 1.38 5.16
C GLU A 463 -2.14 0.41 5.89
N PHE A 464 -1.57 -0.66 6.44
CA PHE A 464 -2.33 -1.61 7.27
C PHE A 464 -2.83 -0.95 8.55
N SER A 465 -3.97 -1.44 9.04
CA SER A 465 -4.53 -1.04 10.32
C SER A 465 -5.20 -2.21 11.02
N LYS A 466 -4.99 -2.29 12.33
CA LYS A 466 -5.65 -3.27 13.21
C LYS A 466 -7.11 -2.96 13.45
N GLU A 467 -7.50 -1.70 13.23
CA GLU A 467 -8.81 -1.16 13.59
C GLU A 467 -9.38 -0.31 12.45
N ASP A 468 -10.70 -0.14 12.43
CA ASP A 468 -11.33 0.83 11.54
C ASP A 468 -11.07 2.27 12.04
N ILE A 469 -11.18 3.26 11.16
CA ILE A 469 -11.00 4.67 11.51
C ILE A 469 -12.25 5.20 12.23
N PRO A 470 -12.15 5.82 13.41
CA PRO A 470 -13.33 6.19 14.20
C PRO A 470 -14.11 7.40 13.67
N TYR A 471 -13.81 7.88 12.46
CA TYR A 471 -14.46 9.03 11.84
C TYR A 471 -15.00 8.71 10.45
N THR A 472 -16.14 9.33 10.15
CA THR A 472 -16.67 9.42 8.80
C THR A 472 -16.00 10.57 8.02
N SER A 473 -16.05 10.48 6.69
CA SER A 473 -15.57 11.55 5.80
C SER A 473 -16.23 12.90 6.07
N ARG A 474 -17.52 12.91 6.44
CA ARG A 474 -18.24 14.13 6.80
C ARG A 474 -17.73 14.76 8.10
N GLU A 475 -17.46 13.96 9.12
CA GLU A 475 -16.96 14.45 10.41
C GLU A 475 -15.55 15.02 10.25
N LEU A 476 -14.64 14.32 9.57
CA LEU A 476 -13.30 14.83 9.31
C LEU A 476 -13.32 16.09 8.43
N SER A 477 -14.16 16.14 7.39
CA SER A 477 -14.33 17.35 6.57
C SER A 477 -14.82 18.54 7.40
N LYS A 478 -15.77 18.31 8.32
CA LYS A 478 -16.26 19.34 9.23
C LYS A 478 -15.13 19.85 10.13
N LEU A 479 -14.33 18.95 10.71
CA LEU A 479 -13.18 19.31 11.56
C LEU A 479 -12.13 20.10 10.78
N VAL A 480 -11.81 19.71 9.54
CA VAL A 480 -10.86 20.45 8.68
C VAL A 480 -11.31 21.90 8.46
N LYS A 481 -12.62 22.12 8.34
CA LYS A 481 -13.20 23.45 8.13
C LYS A 481 -13.31 24.29 9.39
N GLU A 482 -13.62 23.66 10.53
CA GLU A 482 -13.98 24.36 11.78
C GLU A 482 -12.83 24.52 12.76
N LEU A 483 -11.81 23.65 12.73
CA LEU A 483 -10.68 23.75 13.64
C LEU A 483 -9.75 24.89 13.24
N ASP A 484 -9.42 25.72 14.23
CA ASP A 484 -8.34 26.70 14.13
C ASP A 484 -7.00 25.99 14.00
N ILE A 485 -6.08 26.62 13.27
CA ILE A 485 -4.73 26.11 13.10
C ILE A 485 -3.92 26.43 14.36
N HIS A 486 -3.43 25.39 15.02
CA HIS A 486 -2.41 25.48 16.06
C HIS A 486 -1.01 25.54 15.46
N TYR A 487 -0.17 26.41 16.00
CA TYR A 487 1.22 26.59 15.57
C TYR A 487 2.13 26.20 16.74
N PRO A 488 2.76 25.02 16.71
CA PRO A 488 3.71 24.61 17.73
C PRO A 488 4.85 25.61 17.90
N ALA A 489 5.44 25.65 19.09
CA ALA A 489 6.66 26.42 19.32
C ALA A 489 7.81 25.87 18.45
N ALA A 490 8.76 26.72 18.08
CA ALA A 490 9.93 26.32 17.30
C ALA A 490 11.21 26.63 18.06
N LYS A 491 12.15 25.66 18.07
CA LYS A 491 13.52 25.89 18.51
C LYS A 491 14.39 26.11 17.28
N THR A 492 14.86 27.33 17.08
CA THR A 492 15.90 27.64 16.09
C THR A 492 17.17 26.85 16.43
N ALA A 493 17.84 26.27 15.44
CA ALA A 493 19.19 25.74 15.61
C ALA A 493 20.10 26.85 16.18
N GLN A 494 20.94 26.51 17.16
CA GLN A 494 21.83 27.44 17.84
C GLN A 494 23.14 27.64 17.10
#